data_AF-A0A9E0BJC2-F1
#
_entry.id   AF-A0A9E0BJC2-F1
#
_cell.length_a   1.000
_cell.length_b   1.000
_cell.length_c   1.000
_cell.angle_alpha   90.00
_cell.angle_beta   90.00
_cell.angle_gamma   90.00
#
_symmetry.space_group_name_H-M   'P 1'
#
loop_
_entity.id
_entity.type
_entity.pdbx_description
1 polymer ?
#
loop_
_entity_poly.entity_id
_entity_poly.type
_entity_poly.pdbx_seq_one_letter_code
_entity_poly.pdbx_strand_id
1 'polypeptide(L)' 'MFKKTFHATHPDMMKGAGNDDLRDRYLVQDLFAADTVSLNYSHN' A
#
# COMPACT_ATOMS: atom_id res chain seq x y z
N MET A 1 -3.12 -14.73 -5.50
CA MET A 1 -2.70 -14.36 -4.13
C MET A 1 -2.16 -12.94 -4.18
N PHE A 2 -2.50 -12.07 -3.23
CA PHE A 2 -2.13 -10.64 -3.29
C PHE A 2 -0.69 -10.42 -2.82
N LYS A 3 0.03 -9.51 -3.48
CA LYS A 3 1.39 -9.11 -3.10
C LYS A 3 1.40 -8.34 -1.77
N LYS A 4 0.41 -7.49 -1.56
CA LYS A 4 0.21 -6.77 -0.30
C LYS A 4 -1.27 -6.53 -0.05
N THR A 5 -1.62 -6.56 1.23
CA THR A 5 -2.90 -6.09 1.73
C THR A 5 -2.70 -4.75 2.42
N PHE A 6 -3.45 -3.75 1.99
CA PHE A 6 -3.48 -2.42 2.57
C PHE A 6 -4.70 -2.29 3.47
N HIS A 7 -4.49 -1.74 4.66
CA HIS A 7 -5.53 -1.55 5.66
C HIS A 7 -6.04 -0.12 5.67
N ALA A 8 -7.33 0.04 5.93
CA ALA A 8 -7.93 1.34 6.14
C ALA A 8 -7.29 2.05 7.33
N THR A 9 -7.21 3.37 7.24
CA THR A 9 -6.56 4.22 8.23
C THR A 9 -7.41 5.45 8.52
N HIS A 10 -7.44 5.90 9.77
CA HIS A 10 -8.07 7.16 10.14
C HIS A 10 -7.09 8.34 9.96
N PRO A 11 -7.53 9.55 9.55
CA PRO A 11 -6.66 10.72 9.38
C PRO A 11 -5.80 11.05 10.61
N ASP A 12 -6.33 10.86 11.82
CA ASP A 12 -5.58 11.09 13.07
C ASP A 12 -4.35 10.18 13.20
N MET A 13 -4.38 9.00 12.57
CA MET A 13 -3.25 8.06 12.57
C MET A 13 -2.09 8.53 11.67
N MET A 14 -2.32 9.53 10.81
CA MET A 14 -1.27 10.09 9.92
C MET A 14 -0.49 11.22 10.59
N LYS A 15 -0.96 11.72 11.73
CA LYS A 15 -0.28 12.82 12.43
C LYS A 15 1.09 12.36 12.92
N GLY A 16 2.15 12.97 12.37
CA GLY A 16 3.53 12.64 12.70
C GLY A 16 4.11 11.43 11.95
N ALA A 17 3.36 10.84 11.01
CA ALA A 17 3.90 9.80 10.12
C ALA A 17 5.00 10.39 9.23
N GLY A 18 6.13 9.70 9.14
CA GLY A 18 7.21 10.04 8.23
C GLY A 18 6.88 9.68 6.79
N ASN A 19 7.70 10.15 5.85
CA ASN A 19 7.52 9.82 4.44
C ASN A 19 7.60 8.31 4.18
N ASP A 20 8.50 7.60 4.88
CA ASP A 20 8.64 6.16 4.73
C ASP A 20 7.40 5.42 5.25
N ASP A 21 6.82 5.87 6.38
CA ASP A 21 5.56 5.33 6.90
C ASP A 21 4.41 5.49 5.89
N LEU A 22 4.35 6.65 5.21
CA LEU A 22 3.34 6.92 4.19
C LEU A 22 3.56 6.06 2.94
N ARG A 23 4.81 5.86 2.53
CA ARG A 23 5.14 4.97 1.41
C ARG A 23 4.75 3.53 1.71
N ASP A 24 5.03 3.06 2.92
CA ASP A 24 4.63 1.72 3.33
C ASP A 24 3.11 1.55 3.35
N ARG A 25 2.36 2.59 3.74
CA ARG A 25 0.89 2.52 3.82
C ARG A 25 0.18 2.69 2.48
N TYR A 26 0.74 3.43 1.53
CA TYR A 26 -0.02 3.86 0.35
C TYR A 26 0.69 3.67 -0.98
N LEU A 27 2.01 3.45 -1.00
CA LEU A 27 2.71 3.26 -2.26
C LEU A 27 2.56 1.82 -2.75
N VAL A 28 1.92 1.67 -3.91
CA VAL A 28 1.95 0.43 -4.68
C VAL A 28 3.19 0.42 -5.56
N GLN A 29 4.06 -0.56 -5.35
CA GLN A 29 5.26 -0.79 -6.15
C GLN A 29 5.06 -1.99 -7.08
N ASP A 30 5.89 -2.08 -8.13
CA ASP A 30 5.91 -3.21 -9.07
C ASP A 30 4.53 -3.54 -9.66
N LEU A 31 3.82 -2.49 -10.08
CA LEU A 31 2.48 -2.62 -10.67
C LEU A 31 2.54 -3.39 -12.01
N PHE A 32 3.58 -3.15 -12.80
CA PHE A 32 3.81 -3.84 -14.07
C PHE A 32 5.13 -4.61 -14.00
N ALA A 33 5.02 -5.92 -13.98
CA ALA A 33 6.13 -6.85 -14.09
C ALA A 33 5.86 -7.78 -15.28
N ALA A 34 6.90 -8.07 -16.06
CA ALA A 34 6.78 -8.99 -17.18
C ALA A 34 6.21 -10.34 -16.71
N ASP A 35 5.30 -10.88 -17.52
CA ASP A 35 4.73 -12.22 -17.36
C ASP A 35 4.01 -12.48 -16.02
N THR A 36 3.69 -11.43 -15.26
CA THR A 36 3.10 -11.55 -13.92
C THR A 36 1.90 -10.62 -13.73
N VAL A 37 0.79 -11.17 -13.26
CA VAL A 37 -0.34 -10.36 -12.77
C VAL A 37 -0.06 -9.90 -11.34
N SER A 38 0.20 -8.61 -11.15
CA SER A 38 0.48 -8.00 -9.86
C SER A 38 -0.82 -7.50 -9.22
N LEU A 39 -1.24 -8.12 -8.11
CA LEU A 39 -2.48 -7.77 -7.41
C LEU A 39 -2.18 -7.30 -6.00
N ASN A 40 -2.77 -6.18 -5.59
CA ASN A 40 -2.81 -5.72 -4.21
C ASN A 40 -4.26 -5.62 -3.75
N TYR A 41 -4.52 -5.93 -2.48
CA TYR A 41 -5.85 -5.84 -1.90
C TYR A 41 -5.92 -4.61 -0.99
N SER A 42 -6.98 -3.82 -1.10
CA SER A 42 -7.19 -2.65 -0.24
C SER A 42 -8.51 -2.81 0.50
N HIS A 43 -8.48 -2.64 1.81
CA HIS A 43 -9.65 -2.65 2.69
C HIS A 43 -10.38 -1.30 2.77
N ASN A 44 -10.01 -0.33 1.94
CA ASN A 44 -10.61 1.01 1.91
C ASN A 44 -12.05 1.01 1.38
#